data_AF-A0A6A0GZY3-F1
#
_entry.id   AF-A0A6A0GZY3-F1
#
_cell.length_a   1.000
_cell.length_b   1.000
_cell.length_c   1.000
_cell.angle_alpha   90.00
_cell.angle_beta   90.00
_cell.angle_gamma   90.00
#
_symmetry.space_group_name_H-M   'P 1'
#
loop_
_entity.id
_entity.type
_entity.pdbx_description
1 polymer ?
#
loop_
_entity_poly.entity_id
_entity_poly.type
_entity_poly.pdbx_seq_one_letter_code
_entity_poly.pdbx_strand_id
1 'polypeptide(L)'
;MAALKMPDRMTLGNNAVKNWKIFKQRWETYTVITDFSSISTVKQKAFFIHCLDDDALDAYNTFQLAEDATVNQVIRAFDSFIIGEANETYERFMFNRRNQEEGECFELFYANFRD
;
A
#
# COMPACT_ATOMS: atom_id res chain seq x y z
N MET A 1 -16.98 10.51 -23.38
CA MET A 1 -16.88 10.13 -21.95
C MET A 1 -15.60 10.74 -21.43
N ALA A 2 -15.65 11.59 -20.39
CA ALA A 2 -14.44 12.16 -19.83
C ALA A 2 -13.48 11.03 -19.45
N ALA A 3 -12.21 11.13 -19.85
CA ALA A 3 -11.19 10.16 -19.47
C ALA A 3 -11.16 10.11 -17.94
N LEU A 4 -11.69 9.02 -17.36
CA LEU A 4 -11.75 8.91 -15.92
C LEU A 4 -10.32 8.86 -15.41
N LYS A 5 -9.92 9.86 -14.63
CA LYS A 5 -8.58 9.89 -14.08
C LYS A 5 -8.41 8.64 -13.22
N MET A 6 -7.41 7.83 -13.55
CA MET A 6 -7.06 6.65 -12.75
C MET A 6 -6.81 7.10 -11.30
N PRO A 7 -7.15 6.28 -10.29
CA PRO A 7 -6.76 6.56 -8.92
C PRO A 7 -5.27 6.87 -8.88
N ASP A 8 -4.87 7.94 -8.19
CA ASP A 8 -3.44 8.20 -8.01
C ASP A 8 -2.80 6.97 -7.31
N ARG A 9 -1.54 6.71 -7.64
CA ARG A 9 -0.84 5.51 -7.17
C ARG A 9 -0.74 5.47 -5.64
N MET A 10 -0.81 4.27 -5.09
CA MET A 10 -0.67 4.04 -3.66
C MET A 10 0.81 3.91 -3.29
N THR A 11 1.26 4.76 -2.38
CA THR A 11 2.61 4.73 -1.79
C THR A 11 2.50 4.73 -0.28
N LEU A 12 3.42 4.03 0.40
CA LEU A 12 3.56 4.08 1.84
C LEU A 12 4.16 5.42 2.27
N GLY A 13 5.25 5.84 1.63
CA GLY A 13 5.91 7.12 1.87
C GLY A 13 6.13 7.43 3.37
N ASN A 14 6.07 8.71 3.73
CA ASN A 14 6.30 9.18 5.11
C ASN A 14 5.11 8.97 6.05
N ASN A 15 3.92 8.66 5.52
CA ASN A 15 2.71 8.48 6.33
C ASN A 15 1.78 7.47 5.66
N ALA A 16 2.12 6.19 5.81
CA ALA A 16 1.40 5.09 5.19
C ALA A 16 -0.08 5.07 5.59
N VAL A 17 -0.40 5.34 6.86
CA VAL A 17 -1.79 5.37 7.34
C VAL A 17 -2.63 6.40 6.61
N LYS A 18 -2.13 7.64 6.49
CA LYS A 18 -2.83 8.71 5.78
C LYS A 18 -2.96 8.40 4.30
N ASN A 19 -1.87 7.98 3.66
CA ASN A 19 -1.85 7.66 2.23
C ASN A 19 -2.81 6.52 1.91
N TRP A 20 -2.83 5.48 2.74
CA TRP A 20 -3.71 4.34 2.59
C TRP A 20 -5.19 4.70 2.73
N LYS A 21 -5.56 5.51 3.73
CA LYS A 21 -6.94 6.00 3.89
C LYS A 21 -7.42 6.77 2.66
N ILE A 22 -6.58 7.66 2.13
CA ILE A 22 -6.89 8.44 0.93
C ILE A 22 -7.01 7.52 -0.30
N PHE A 23 -6.08 6.60 -0.48
CA PHE A 23 -6.09 5.67 -1.60
C PHE A 23 -7.34 4.78 -1.57
N LYS A 24 -7.70 4.21 -0.41
CA LYS A 24 -8.88 3.36 -0.27
C LYS A 24 -10.17 4.10 -0.64
N GLN A 25 -10.33 5.34 -0.17
CA GLN A 25 -11.49 6.16 -0.53
C GLN A 25 -11.55 6.42 -2.05
N ARG A 26 -10.41 6.70 -2.68
CA ARG A 26 -10.32 6.90 -4.13
C ARG A 26 -10.66 5.64 -4.90
N TRP A 27 -10.15 4.49 -4.46
CA TRP A 27 -10.44 3.20 -5.04
C TRP A 27 -11.94 2.88 -4.98
N GLU A 28 -12.56 3.00 -3.80
CA GLU A 28 -14.01 2.80 -3.61
C GLU A 28 -14.85 3.74 -4.49
N THR A 29 -14.43 5.00 -4.62
CA THR A 29 -15.12 5.96 -5.49
C THR A 29 -14.98 5.55 -6.97
N TYR A 30 -13.78 5.13 -7.39
CA TYR A 30 -13.52 4.70 -8.75
C TYR A 30 -14.33 3.45 -9.12
N THR A 31 -14.43 2.47 -8.21
CA THR A 31 -15.18 1.23 -8.49
C THR A 31 -16.66 1.49 -8.71
N VAL A 32 -17.24 2.44 -7.96
CA VAL A 32 -18.64 2.87 -8.14
C VAL A 32 -18.84 3.59 -9.47
N ILE A 33 -17.96 4.54 -9.82
CA ILE A 33 -18.11 5.34 -11.05
C ILE A 33 -17.98 4.48 -12.32
N THR A 34 -17.11 3.47 -12.29
CA THR A 34 -16.80 2.64 -13.48
C THR A 34 -17.65 1.39 -13.61
N ASP A 35 -18.56 1.14 -12.66
CA ASP A 35 -19.23 -0.17 -12.50
C ASP A 35 -18.21 -1.32 -12.57
N PHE A 36 -17.14 -1.17 -11.79
CA PHE A 36 -15.97 -2.05 -11.84
C PHE A 36 -16.31 -3.51 -11.46
N SER A 37 -17.42 -3.69 -10.74
CA SER A 37 -18.06 -4.97 -10.44
C SER A 37 -18.36 -5.82 -11.67
N SER A 38 -18.58 -5.20 -12.84
CA SER A 38 -18.86 -5.89 -14.10
C SER A 38 -17.65 -6.61 -14.70
N ILE A 39 -16.43 -6.31 -14.23
CA ILE A 39 -15.17 -6.85 -14.75
C ILE A 39 -14.79 -8.13 -13.96
N SER A 40 -14.08 -9.08 -14.59
CA SER A 40 -13.62 -10.30 -13.91
C SER A 40 -12.67 -10.00 -12.73
N THR A 41 -12.76 -10.81 -11.67
CA THR A 41 -11.93 -10.68 -10.44
C THR A 41 -10.43 -10.62 -10.74
N VAL A 42 -9.95 -11.39 -11.72
CA VAL A 42 -8.54 -11.40 -12.14
C VAL A 42 -8.12 -10.04 -12.70
N LYS A 43 -8.94 -9.43 -13.56
CA LYS A 43 -8.67 -8.10 -14.11
C LYS A 43 -8.78 -7.02 -13.05
N GLN A 44 -9.74 -7.14 -12.12
CA GLN A 44 -9.86 -6.22 -11.00
C GLN A 44 -8.59 -6.24 -10.12
N LYS A 45 -8.09 -7.44 -9.78
CA LYS A 45 -6.85 -7.62 -9.03
C LYS A 45 -5.65 -7.03 -9.78
N ALA A 46 -5.48 -7.37 -11.06
CA ALA A 46 -4.38 -6.87 -11.87
C ALA A 46 -4.38 -5.33 -11.95
N PHE A 47 -5.55 -4.72 -12.10
CA PHE A 47 -5.69 -3.27 -12.11
C PHE A 47 -5.37 -2.64 -10.76
N PHE A 48 -5.82 -3.25 -9.65
CA PHE A 48 -5.47 -2.79 -8.30
C PHE A 48 -3.95 -2.80 -8.09
N ILE A 49 -3.28 -3.89 -8.46
CA ILE A 49 -1.82 -4.03 -8.35
C ILE A 49 -1.11 -2.99 -9.23
N HIS A 50 -1.64 -2.69 -10.41
CA HIS A 50 -1.09 -1.64 -11.29
C HIS A 50 -1.14 -0.24 -10.67
N CYS A 51 -2.04 0.00 -9.72
CA CYS A 51 -2.15 1.25 -8.98
C CYS A 51 -1.18 1.34 -7.78
N LEU A 52 -0.35 0.32 -7.51
CA LEU A 52 0.66 0.38 -6.46
C LEU A 52 1.95 1.01 -7.00
N ASP A 53 2.58 1.89 -6.20
CA ASP A 53 3.98 2.27 -6.39
C ASP A 53 4.90 1.19 -5.83
N ASP A 54 6.20 1.27 -6.16
CA ASP A 54 7.20 0.25 -5.85
C ASP A 54 7.22 -0.13 -4.36
N ASP A 55 7.07 0.84 -3.46
CA ASP A 55 7.10 0.58 -2.02
C ASP A 55 5.87 -0.17 -1.50
N ALA A 56 4.70 0.13 -2.06
CA ALA A 56 3.48 -0.60 -1.80
C ALA A 56 3.47 -1.98 -2.45
N LEU A 57 4.08 -2.12 -3.64
CA LEU A 57 4.21 -3.38 -4.34
C LEU A 57 5.14 -4.34 -3.57
N ASP A 58 6.24 -3.83 -3.01
CA ASP A 58 7.11 -4.58 -2.11
C ASP A 58 6.33 -5.14 -0.91
N ALA A 59 5.51 -4.30 -0.26
CA ALA A 59 4.65 -4.74 0.84
C ALA A 59 3.64 -5.81 0.38
N TYR A 60 2.96 -5.59 -0.76
CA TYR A 60 2.05 -6.57 -1.36
C TYR A 60 2.72 -7.94 -1.57
N ASN A 61 3.97 -7.96 -2.04
CA ASN A 61 4.72 -9.19 -2.27
C ASN A 61 5.06 -9.94 -0.97
N THR A 62 5.02 -9.28 0.20
CA THR A 62 5.16 -9.95 1.50
C THR A 62 3.88 -10.64 1.96
N PHE A 63 2.73 -10.29 1.39
CA PHE A 63 1.44 -10.83 1.81
C PHE A 63 1.30 -12.27 1.32
N GLN A 64 1.01 -13.19 2.25
CA GLN A 64 0.74 -14.59 1.94
C GLN A 64 -0.70 -14.78 1.46
N LEU A 65 -1.04 -14.13 0.33
CA LEU A 65 -2.35 -14.22 -0.29
C LEU A 65 -2.39 -15.36 -1.31
N ALA A 66 -3.55 -16.01 -1.44
CA ALA A 66 -3.79 -16.98 -2.49
C ALA A 66 -3.73 -16.33 -3.89
N GLU A 67 -3.43 -17.12 -4.91
CA GLU A 67 -3.33 -16.64 -6.29
C GLU A 67 -4.66 -16.02 -6.78
N ASP A 68 -5.78 -16.62 -6.36
CA ASP A 68 -7.15 -16.19 -6.64
C ASP A 68 -7.69 -15.12 -5.67
N ALA A 69 -6.85 -14.56 -4.80
CA ALA A 69 -7.26 -13.56 -3.84
C ALA A 69 -7.94 -12.35 -4.52
N THR A 70 -9.10 -11.99 -4.00
CA THR A 70 -9.89 -10.83 -4.43
C THR A 70 -9.25 -9.52 -4.01
N VAL A 71 -9.61 -8.42 -4.68
CA VAL A 71 -9.19 -7.06 -4.26
C VAL A 71 -9.55 -6.78 -2.80
N ASN A 72 -10.70 -7.26 -2.33
CA ASN A 72 -11.10 -7.08 -0.92
C ASN A 72 -10.15 -7.79 0.06
N GLN A 73 -9.63 -8.97 -0.30
CA GLN A 73 -8.62 -9.65 0.52
C GLN A 73 -7.29 -8.89 0.51
N VAL A 74 -6.90 -8.32 -0.63
CA VAL A 74 -5.72 -7.45 -0.73
C VAL A 74 -5.88 -6.20 0.15
N ILE A 75 -7.03 -5.54 0.11
CA ILE A 75 -7.34 -4.37 0.96
C ILE A 75 -7.26 -4.74 2.43
N ARG A 76 -7.80 -5.89 2.84
CA ARG A 76 -7.71 -6.37 4.23
C ARG A 76 -6.28 -6.66 4.66
N ALA A 77 -5.45 -7.20 3.78
CA ALA A 77 -4.04 -7.42 4.06
C ALA A 77 -3.30 -6.09 4.28
N PHE A 78 -3.55 -5.09 3.43
CA PHE A 78 -3.03 -3.73 3.64
C PHE A 78 -3.57 -3.07 4.91
N ASP A 79 -4.85 -3.28 5.26
CA ASP A 79 -5.39 -2.79 6.53
C ASP A 79 -4.66 -3.38 7.73
N SER A 80 -4.41 -4.68 7.71
CA SER A 80 -3.62 -5.33 8.76
C SER A 80 -2.17 -4.85 8.77
N PHE A 81 -1.56 -4.67 7.60
CA PHE A 81 -0.16 -4.25 7.47
C PHE A 81 0.07 -2.79 7.86
N ILE A 82 -0.87 -1.89 7.60
CA ILE A 82 -0.70 -0.44 7.82
C ILE A 82 -1.37 0.04 9.12
N ILE A 83 -2.48 -0.58 9.53
CA ILE A 83 -3.32 -0.11 10.64
C ILE A 83 -3.32 -1.09 11.84
N GLY A 84 -2.92 -2.35 11.66
CA GLY A 84 -3.04 -3.40 12.68
C GLY A 84 -2.34 -3.12 14.03
N GLU A 85 -2.81 -3.77 15.09
CA GLU A 85 -2.47 -3.48 16.51
C GLU A 85 -1.04 -3.78 16.94
N ALA A 86 -0.26 -4.49 16.12
CA ALA A 86 1.17 -4.68 16.34
C ALA A 86 1.87 -4.51 14.99
N ASN A 87 2.26 -3.28 14.71
CA ASN A 87 2.87 -2.91 13.44
C ASN A 87 4.27 -3.53 13.26
N GLU A 88 4.66 -4.58 14.00
CA GLU A 88 5.99 -5.22 13.94
C GLU A 88 6.41 -5.55 12.50
N THR A 89 5.48 -5.98 11.64
CA THR A 89 5.82 -6.33 10.25
C THR A 89 6.12 -5.08 9.41
N TYR A 90 5.34 -4.01 9.56
CA TYR A 90 5.61 -2.73 8.90
C TYR A 90 6.84 -2.04 9.49
N GLU A 91 6.96 -1.96 10.82
CA GLU A 91 8.13 -1.40 11.49
C GLU A 91 9.39 -2.20 11.10
N ARG A 92 9.32 -3.54 11.01
CA ARG A 92 10.41 -4.38 10.49
C ARG A 92 10.70 -4.07 9.03
N PHE A 93 9.68 -3.90 8.19
CA PHE A 93 9.85 -3.54 6.79
C PHE A 93 10.53 -2.18 6.63
N MET A 94 10.06 -1.17 7.36
CA MET A 94 10.64 0.18 7.39
C MET A 94 12.07 0.14 7.92
N PHE A 95 12.32 -0.59 9.01
CA PHE A 95 13.66 -0.82 9.57
C PHE A 95 14.60 -1.43 8.53
N ASN A 96 14.17 -2.48 7.84
CA ASN A 96 14.97 -3.19 6.84
C ASN A 96 15.23 -2.36 5.58
N ARG A 97 14.41 -1.34 5.30
CA ARG A 97 14.58 -0.44 4.16
C ARG A 97 15.32 0.86 4.51
N ARG A 98 15.57 1.12 5.80
CA ARG A 98 16.22 2.35 6.23
C ARG A 98 17.72 2.28 5.95
N ASN A 99 18.19 3.16 5.07
CA ASN A 99 19.61 3.41 4.82
C ASN A 99 19.97 4.79 5.36
N GLN A 100 21.14 4.94 5.99
CA GLN A 100 21.66 6.23 6.42
C GLN A 100 21.84 7.16 5.22
N GLU A 101 21.29 8.37 5.29
CA GLU A 101 21.38 9.32 4.18
C GLU A 101 22.76 10.03 4.15
N GLU A 102 23.15 10.52 2.98
CA GLU A 102 24.40 11.27 2.83
C GLU A 102 24.31 12.59 3.61
N GLY A 103 25.15 12.73 4.64
CA GLY A 103 25.13 13.88 5.55
C GLY A 103 24.30 13.68 6.83
N GLU A 104 23.58 12.56 6.97
CA GLU A 104 22.94 12.19 8.23
C GLU A 104 24.00 11.74 9.25
N CYS A 105 24.06 12.37 10.42
CA CYS A 105 24.99 11.93 11.45
C CYS A 105 24.52 10.62 12.09
N PHE A 106 25.48 9.82 12.58
CA PHE A 106 25.20 8.53 13.18
C PHE A 106 24.21 8.60 14.35
N GLU A 107 24.27 9.66 15.17
CA GLU A 107 23.38 9.81 16.32
C GLU A 107 21.91 9.98 15.91
N LEU A 108 21.65 10.74 14.83
CA LEU A 108 20.30 10.93 14.28
C LEU A 108 19.77 9.66 13.62
N PHE A 109 20.64 8.97 12.86
CA PHE A 109 20.32 7.68 12.28
C PHE A 109 19.95 6.65 13.37
N TYR A 110 20.76 6.57 14.43
CA TYR A 110 20.58 5.62 15.53
C TYR A 110 19.40 5.96 16.45
N ALA A 111 19.08 7.24 16.64
CA ALA A 111 17.91 7.67 17.42
C ALA A 111 16.60 7.15 16.82
N ASN A 112 16.48 7.07 15.49
CA ASN A 112 15.29 6.55 14.81
C ASN A 112 15.07 5.03 15.00
N PHE A 113 16.01 4.30 15.64
CA PHE A 113 15.90 2.86 15.94
C PHE A 113 15.66 2.56 17.42
N ARG A 114 15.44 3.57 18.27
CA ARG A 114 15.36 3.42 19.73
C ARG A 114 13.95 3.48 20.34
N ASP A 115 12.91 3.56 19.52
CA ASP A 115 11.51 3.57 19.98
C ASP A 115 10.86 2.17 19.97
#